data_AF-A0A5B9M6K4-F1
#
_entry.id   AF-A0A5B9M6K4-F1
#
_cell.length_a   1.000
_cell.length_b   1.000
_cell.length_c   1.000
_cell.angle_alpha   90.00
_cell.angle_beta   90.00
_cell.angle_gamma   90.00
#
_symmetry.space_group_name_H-M   'P 1'
#
loop_
_entity.id
_entity.type
_entity.pdbx_description
1 polymer ?
#
loop_
_entity_poly.entity_id
_entity_poly.type
_entity_poly.pdbx_seq_one_letter_code
_entity_poly.pdbx_strand_id
1 'polypeptide(L)'
;MNPYIEILRPVNAVMAVITVILMALIAGRFDVDVLLACVVVFTATGAGNVINDYFDHEIDRVNRPSRPIPSGRITRGVAGIYSALLFVLASALGFYLGPIPGLVVASSSLLMVYYAWSLKKRCLVGNITISFLTGMSFVFGGIVVDEISASIYLGIYAFLMTMAREIVKDMEDVEGDLVEGATTLPITHGMRVSGILAAVFMLSASLTSPSLYITGIFSILYIPVLAIAVLFFLRAAFMILRAQDRETASRVSGLIKVGMAVTFLAFAAGSGTVTGMAGMLL
;
A
#
# COMPACT_ATOMS: atom_id res chain seq x y z
N MET A 1 12.19 22.38 -4.55
CA MET A 1 11.08 21.85 -3.72
C MET A 1 11.51 21.88 -2.27
N ASN A 2 10.63 22.21 -1.32
CA ASN A 2 10.96 22.17 0.11
C ASN A 2 11.34 20.72 0.50
N PRO A 3 12.52 20.45 1.06
CA PRO A 3 12.99 19.09 1.31
C PRO A 3 12.12 18.34 2.33
N TYR A 4 11.44 19.04 3.24
CA TYR A 4 10.52 18.45 4.21
C TYR A 4 9.23 17.95 3.57
N ILE A 5 8.78 18.57 2.46
CA ILE A 5 7.63 18.07 1.69
C ILE A 5 8.07 16.93 0.78
N GLU A 6 9.25 17.05 0.17
CA GLU A 6 9.80 16.04 -0.72
C GLU A 6 10.00 14.68 -0.03
N ILE A 7 10.55 14.69 1.19
CA ILE A 7 10.83 13.45 1.95
C ILE A 7 9.55 12.71 2.38
N LEU A 8 8.40 13.39 2.48
CA LEU A 8 7.11 12.75 2.76
C LEU A 8 6.60 11.92 1.60
N ARG A 9 7.10 12.15 0.37
CA ARG A 9 6.60 11.57 -0.88
C ARG A 9 5.08 11.78 -1.02
N PRO A 10 4.61 13.02 -1.21
CA PRO A 10 3.19 13.38 -1.09
C PRO A 10 2.29 12.59 -2.05
N VAL A 11 2.77 12.25 -3.25
CA VAL A 11 2.02 11.38 -4.17
C VAL A 11 1.75 10.00 -3.55
N ASN A 12 2.74 9.39 -2.90
CA ASN A 12 2.58 8.10 -2.21
C ASN A 12 1.61 8.22 -1.04
N ALA A 13 1.73 9.30 -0.25
CA ALA A 13 0.83 9.55 0.87
C ALA A 13 -0.63 9.79 0.42
N VAL A 14 -0.85 10.52 -0.68
CA VAL A 14 -2.18 10.71 -1.28
C VAL A 14 -2.73 9.39 -1.80
N MET A 15 -1.91 8.53 -2.42
CA MET A 15 -2.36 7.21 -2.84
C MET A 15 -2.84 6.35 -1.66
N ALA A 16 -2.21 6.47 -0.49
CA ALA A 16 -2.68 5.80 0.72
C ALA A 16 -4.02 6.39 1.24
N VAL A 17 -4.23 7.71 1.11
CA VAL A 17 -5.50 8.36 1.50
C VAL A 17 -6.69 7.84 0.71
N ILE A 18 -6.50 7.37 -0.53
CA ILE A 18 -7.56 6.79 -1.35
C ILE A 18 -8.27 5.64 -0.61
N THR A 19 -7.59 4.88 0.25
CA THR A 19 -8.24 3.77 0.97
C THR A 19 -9.33 4.25 1.93
N VAL A 20 -9.11 5.38 2.62
CA VAL A 20 -10.12 6.03 3.48
C VAL A 20 -11.27 6.60 2.65
N ILE A 21 -10.95 7.25 1.51
CA ILE A 21 -11.98 7.81 0.61
C ILE A 21 -12.87 6.70 0.05
N LEU A 22 -12.31 5.55 -0.31
CA LEU A 22 -13.08 4.40 -0.78
C LEU A 22 -13.99 3.85 0.32
N MET A 23 -13.54 3.79 1.57
CA MET A 23 -14.41 3.40 2.69
C MET A 23 -15.54 4.42 2.92
N ALA A 24 -15.24 5.72 2.82
CA ALA A 24 -16.25 6.78 2.89
C ALA A 24 -17.31 6.68 1.77
N LEU A 25 -16.88 6.35 0.54
CA LEU A 25 -17.78 6.09 -0.58
C LEU A 25 -18.68 4.87 -0.36
N ILE A 26 -18.15 3.80 0.24
CA ILE A 26 -18.93 2.61 0.58
C ILE A 26 -19.99 2.96 1.64
N ALA A 27 -19.59 3.67 2.69
CA ALA A 27 -20.46 4.05 3.80
C ALA A 27 -21.45 5.17 3.47
N GLY A 28 -21.23 5.93 2.38
CA GLY A 28 -22.02 7.14 2.08
C GLY A 28 -21.81 8.27 3.08
N ARG A 29 -20.65 8.31 3.74
CA ARG A 29 -20.35 9.23 4.85
C ARG A 29 -19.17 10.12 4.50
N PHE A 30 -19.39 11.43 4.49
CA PHE A 30 -18.36 12.46 4.22
C PHE A 30 -18.44 13.58 5.23
N ASP A 31 -17.78 13.40 6.37
CA ASP A 31 -17.78 14.35 7.47
C ASP A 31 -16.35 14.71 7.91
N VAL A 32 -16.26 15.48 8.99
CA VAL A 32 -14.99 15.95 9.56
C VAL A 32 -14.12 14.77 10.03
N ASP A 33 -14.73 13.68 10.51
CA ASP A 33 -13.99 12.49 10.96
C ASP A 33 -13.29 11.80 9.79
N VAL A 34 -13.98 11.69 8.64
CA VAL A 34 -13.38 11.18 7.39
C VAL A 34 -12.24 12.06 6.91
N LEU A 35 -12.42 13.39 6.94
CA LEU A 35 -11.35 14.32 6.58
C LEU A 35 -10.14 14.17 7.51
N LEU A 36 -10.38 14.03 8.82
CA LEU A 36 -9.32 13.83 9.80
C LEU A 36 -8.62 12.48 9.61
N ALA A 37 -9.36 11.42 9.28
CA ALA A 37 -8.81 10.11 8.93
C ALA A 37 -7.90 10.18 7.69
N CYS A 38 -8.26 10.98 6.69
CA CYS A 38 -7.38 11.27 5.54
C CYS A 38 -6.06 11.92 6.00
N VAL A 39 -6.13 12.92 6.89
CA VAL A 39 -4.94 13.58 7.46
C VAL A 39 -4.09 12.59 8.24
N VAL A 40 -4.70 11.70 9.04
CA VAL A 40 -4.01 10.63 9.78
C VAL A 40 -3.23 9.72 8.83
N VAL A 41 -3.88 9.18 7.79
CA VAL A 41 -3.23 8.26 6.84
C VAL A 41 -2.14 8.95 6.04
N PHE A 42 -2.37 10.19 5.59
CA PHE A 42 -1.34 10.99 4.92
C PHE A 42 -0.11 11.19 5.81
N THR A 43 -0.34 11.59 7.06
CA THR A 43 0.72 11.89 8.03
C THR A 43 1.51 10.63 8.41
N ALA A 44 0.82 9.52 8.72
CA ALA A 44 1.45 8.25 9.06
C ALA A 44 2.25 7.67 7.87
N THR A 45 1.70 7.74 6.66
CA THR A 45 2.39 7.29 5.44
C THR A 45 3.61 8.15 5.14
N GLY A 46 3.48 9.47 5.30
CA GLY A 46 4.57 10.43 5.21
C GLY A 46 5.68 10.10 6.21
N ALA A 47 5.33 9.89 7.48
CA ALA A 47 6.26 9.47 8.54
C ALA A 47 7.00 8.18 8.19
N GLY A 48 6.27 7.20 7.65
CA GLY A 48 6.79 5.94 7.10
C GLY A 48 7.82 6.15 5.97
N ASN A 49 7.57 7.09 5.07
CA ASN A 49 8.53 7.43 4.02
C ASN A 49 9.79 8.08 4.60
N VAL A 50 9.65 8.97 5.60
CA VAL A 50 10.81 9.61 6.26
C VAL A 50 11.66 8.60 7.03
N ILE A 51 11.05 7.70 7.80
CA ILE A 51 11.81 6.70 8.57
C ILE A 51 12.50 5.68 7.65
N ASN A 52 11.89 5.36 6.50
CA ASN A 52 12.56 4.54 5.49
C ASN A 52 13.83 5.22 4.98
N ASP A 53 13.76 6.48 4.55
CA ASP A 53 14.93 7.25 4.09
C ASP A 53 15.98 7.40 5.22
N TYR A 54 15.56 7.52 6.48
CA TYR A 54 16.47 7.58 7.63
C TYR A 54 17.34 6.33 7.75
N PHE A 55 16.75 5.14 7.57
CA PHE A 55 17.49 3.88 7.61
C PHE A 55 18.22 3.60 6.29
N ASP A 56 17.67 4.04 5.15
CA ASP A 56 18.24 3.84 3.81
C ASP A 56 19.30 4.86 3.40
N HIS A 57 19.68 5.79 4.28
CA HIS A 57 20.56 6.89 3.93
C HIS A 57 21.90 6.47 3.29
N GLU A 58 22.52 5.37 3.72
CA GLU A 58 23.77 4.86 3.13
C GLU A 58 23.56 4.33 1.71
N ILE A 59 22.45 3.63 1.49
CA ILE A 59 22.05 3.08 0.19
C ILE A 59 21.71 4.22 -0.76
N ASP A 60 20.90 5.16 -0.29
CA ASP A 60 20.46 6.30 -1.08
C ASP A 60 21.61 7.25 -1.43
N ARG A 61 22.71 7.27 -0.67
CA ARG A 61 23.93 8.01 -1.06
C ARG A 61 24.55 7.50 -2.36
N VAL A 62 24.39 6.22 -2.67
CA VAL A 62 24.86 5.62 -3.92
C VAL A 62 23.78 5.69 -4.99
N ASN A 63 22.57 5.21 -4.66
CA ASN A 63 21.51 5.00 -5.64
C ASN A 63 20.74 6.27 -5.99
N ARG A 64 20.57 7.19 -5.03
CA ARG A 64 19.69 8.36 -5.14
C ARG A 64 20.29 9.58 -4.42
N PRO A 65 21.49 10.04 -4.79
CA PRO A 65 22.23 11.06 -4.05
C PRO A 65 21.51 12.41 -3.95
N SER A 66 20.52 12.67 -4.82
CA SER A 66 19.69 13.88 -4.80
C SER A 66 18.64 13.89 -3.68
N ARG A 67 18.34 12.75 -3.05
CA ARG A 67 17.34 12.66 -1.97
C ARG A 67 17.68 13.59 -0.79
N PRO A 68 16.68 14.06 0.00
CA PRO A 68 16.91 15.06 1.04
C PRO A 68 17.99 14.72 2.07
N ILE A 69 18.05 13.46 2.54
CA ILE A 69 19.08 13.04 3.53
C ILE A 69 20.47 12.90 2.87
N PRO A 70 20.67 12.11 1.80
CA PRO A 70 21.97 12.00 1.14
C PRO A 70 22.56 13.31 0.63
N SER A 71 21.71 14.21 0.12
CA SER A 71 22.13 15.52 -0.39
C SER A 71 22.48 16.53 0.71
N GLY A 72 22.29 16.18 1.98
CA GLY A 72 22.56 17.06 3.13
C GLY A 72 21.52 18.17 3.34
N ARG A 73 20.44 18.22 2.54
CA ARG A 73 19.35 19.19 2.70
C ARG A 73 18.56 18.99 4.01
N ILE A 74 18.55 17.77 4.54
CA ILE A 74 18.05 17.41 5.87
C ILE A 74 19.08 16.49 6.53
N THR A 75 19.48 16.78 7.77
CA THR A 75 20.37 15.88 8.51
C THR A 75 19.63 14.63 8.95
N ARG A 76 20.33 13.50 9.04
CA ARG A 76 19.74 12.21 9.46
C ARG A 76 19.02 12.32 10.83
N GLY A 77 19.64 12.99 11.82
CA GLY A 77 19.02 13.20 13.13
C GLY A 77 17.71 14.00 13.07
N VAL A 78 17.67 15.08 12.26
CA VAL A 78 16.46 15.89 12.05
C VAL A 78 15.37 15.08 11.36
N ALA A 79 15.70 14.26 10.36
CA ALA A 79 14.74 13.39 9.70
C ALA A 79 14.13 12.36 10.69
N GLY A 80 14.94 11.80 11.59
CA GLY A 80 14.47 10.88 12.62
C GLY A 80 13.48 11.53 13.59
N ILE A 81 13.82 12.72 14.11
CA ILE A 81 12.91 13.51 14.98
C ILE A 81 11.64 13.88 14.21
N TYR A 82 11.77 14.32 12.96
CA TYR A 82 10.63 14.70 12.13
C TYR A 82 9.67 13.52 11.92
N SER A 83 10.19 12.35 11.57
CA SER A 83 9.39 11.13 11.44
C SER A 83 8.68 10.76 12.76
N ALA A 84 9.40 10.81 13.88
CA ALA A 84 8.82 10.52 15.20
C ALA A 84 7.68 11.48 15.55
N LEU A 85 7.86 12.78 15.32
CA LEU A 85 6.81 13.79 15.54
C LEU A 85 5.59 13.55 14.66
N LEU A 86 5.77 13.15 13.40
CA LEU A 86 4.66 12.82 12.50
C LEU A 86 3.92 11.56 12.94
N PHE A 87 4.61 10.51 13.39
CA PHE A 87 3.95 9.31 13.94
C PHE A 87 3.18 9.62 15.23
N VAL A 88 3.75 10.44 16.12
CA VAL A 88 3.05 10.91 17.33
C VAL A 88 1.81 11.71 16.96
N LEU A 89 1.92 12.64 16.01
CA LEU A 89 0.79 13.42 15.53
C LEU A 89 -0.30 12.52 14.92
N ALA A 90 0.05 11.62 14.01
CA ALA A 90 -0.90 10.70 13.40
C ALA A 90 -1.60 9.82 14.45
N SER A 91 -0.85 9.32 15.45
CA SER A 91 -1.41 8.51 16.53
C SER A 91 -2.34 9.34 17.43
N ALA A 92 -1.96 10.56 17.79
CA ALA A 92 -2.78 11.45 18.61
C ALA A 92 -4.10 11.79 17.90
N LEU A 93 -4.05 12.10 16.60
CA LEU A 93 -5.25 12.31 15.79
C LEU A 93 -6.09 11.03 15.66
N GLY A 94 -5.45 9.86 15.57
CA GLY A 94 -6.15 8.57 15.65
C GLY A 94 -6.90 8.39 16.98
N PHE A 95 -6.27 8.68 18.12
CA PHE A 95 -6.93 8.62 19.44
C PHE A 95 -8.03 9.65 19.61
N TYR A 96 -7.92 10.80 18.93
CA TYR A 96 -8.99 11.78 18.87
C TYR A 96 -10.24 11.25 18.14
N LEU A 97 -10.05 10.49 17.05
CA LEU A 97 -11.14 9.78 16.35
C LEU A 97 -11.74 8.65 17.20
N GLY A 98 -10.96 8.10 18.13
CA GLY A 98 -11.42 7.11 19.10
C GLY A 98 -10.32 6.19 19.61
N PRO A 99 -10.57 5.39 20.66
CA PRO A 99 -9.57 4.52 21.24
C PRO A 99 -9.08 3.44 20.26
N ILE A 100 -9.97 2.84 19.48
CA ILE A 100 -9.62 1.78 18.51
C ILE A 100 -8.85 2.34 17.30
N PRO A 101 -9.31 3.41 16.60
CA PRO A 101 -8.50 4.05 15.56
C PRO A 101 -7.10 4.46 16.03
N GLY A 102 -6.99 5.03 17.24
CA GLY A 102 -5.71 5.41 17.84
C GLY A 102 -4.77 4.22 18.04
N LEU A 103 -5.27 3.11 18.58
CA LEU A 103 -4.48 1.88 18.75
C LEU A 103 -4.03 1.28 17.42
N VAL A 104 -4.90 1.30 16.39
CA VAL A 104 -4.55 0.84 15.05
C VAL A 104 -3.42 1.67 14.45
N VAL A 105 -3.50 3.01 14.53
CA VAL A 105 -2.45 3.90 14.00
C VAL A 105 -1.15 3.77 14.80
N ALA A 106 -1.22 3.73 16.13
CA ALA A 106 -0.05 3.61 16.98
C ALA A 106 0.69 2.28 16.75
N SER A 107 -0.03 1.16 16.73
CA SER A 107 0.57 -0.17 16.44
C SER A 107 1.14 -0.25 15.03
N SER A 108 0.44 0.30 14.03
CA SER A 108 0.93 0.36 12.64
C SER A 108 2.18 1.22 12.51
N SER A 109 2.26 2.33 13.25
CA SER A 109 3.42 3.22 13.30
C SER A 109 4.64 2.52 13.90
N LEU A 110 4.47 1.81 15.02
CA LEU A 110 5.54 1.02 15.64
C LEU A 110 6.02 -0.09 14.71
N LEU A 111 5.11 -0.80 14.05
CA LEU A 111 5.44 -1.83 13.09
C LEU A 111 6.17 -1.26 11.86
N MET A 112 5.79 -0.08 11.38
CA MET A 112 6.46 0.61 10.28
C MET A 112 7.90 1.01 10.64
N VAL A 113 8.14 1.49 11.86
CA VAL A 113 9.50 1.76 12.36
C VAL A 113 10.31 0.47 12.43
N TYR A 114 9.74 -0.62 12.95
CA TYR A 114 10.43 -1.91 13.03
C TYR A 114 10.73 -2.48 11.64
N TYR A 115 9.80 -2.31 10.70
CA TYR A 115 9.98 -2.66 9.30
C TYR A 115 11.19 -1.95 8.69
N ALA A 116 11.22 -0.62 8.82
CA ALA A 116 12.27 0.21 8.25
C ALA A 116 13.65 -0.09 8.85
N TRP A 117 13.68 -0.40 10.15
CA TRP A 117 14.90 -0.74 10.87
C TRP A 117 15.46 -2.12 10.49
N SER A 118 14.63 -3.17 10.41
CA SER A 118 15.14 -4.54 10.30
C SER A 118 14.33 -5.51 9.43
N LEU A 119 13.00 -5.39 9.35
CA LEU A 119 12.21 -6.45 8.70
C LEU A 119 12.29 -6.44 7.18
N LYS A 120 12.46 -5.26 6.56
CA LYS A 120 12.44 -5.12 5.09
C LYS A 120 13.47 -5.97 4.34
N LYS A 121 14.57 -6.34 5.01
CA LYS A 121 15.66 -7.15 4.42
C LYS A 121 15.47 -8.66 4.58
N ARG A 122 14.38 -9.12 5.21
CA ARG A 122 14.16 -10.53 5.56
C ARG A 122 13.16 -11.18 4.62
N CYS A 123 13.49 -12.40 4.16
CA CYS A 123 12.65 -13.22 3.28
C CYS A 123 11.19 -13.24 3.75
N LEU A 124 10.27 -12.76 2.90
CA LEU A 124 8.82 -12.69 3.12
C LEU A 124 8.36 -11.83 4.31
N VAL A 125 9.12 -11.71 5.39
CA VAL A 125 8.74 -10.93 6.58
C VAL A 125 8.58 -9.45 6.21
N GLY A 126 9.49 -8.91 5.41
CA GLY A 126 9.37 -7.54 4.88
C GLY A 126 8.12 -7.37 4.04
N ASN A 127 7.92 -8.26 3.06
CA ASN A 127 6.77 -8.20 2.14
C ASN A 127 5.44 -8.35 2.89
N ILE A 128 5.34 -9.28 3.83
CA ILE A 128 4.15 -9.50 4.69
C ILE A 128 3.87 -8.26 5.52
N THR A 129 4.90 -7.65 6.11
CA THR A 129 4.74 -6.48 6.98
C THR A 129 4.16 -5.29 6.22
N ILE A 130 4.73 -4.94 5.06
CA ILE A 130 4.24 -3.78 4.28
C ILE A 130 2.87 -4.07 3.64
N SER A 131 2.60 -5.32 3.27
CA SER A 131 1.29 -5.74 2.77
C SER A 131 0.22 -5.68 3.86
N PHE A 132 0.57 -6.07 5.08
CA PHE A 132 -0.30 -5.96 6.25
C PHE A 132 -0.61 -4.51 6.58
N LEU A 133 0.41 -3.65 6.63
CA LEU A 133 0.23 -2.20 6.84
C LEU A 133 -0.66 -1.56 5.75
N THR A 134 -0.52 -2.01 4.51
CA THR A 134 -1.37 -1.55 3.39
C THR A 134 -2.82 -1.98 3.60
N GLY A 135 -3.07 -3.23 3.98
CA GLY A 135 -4.41 -3.71 4.32
C GLY A 135 -5.01 -3.00 5.53
N MET A 136 -4.21 -2.72 6.55
CA MET A 136 -4.64 -2.00 7.76
C MET A 136 -5.10 -0.57 7.46
N SER A 137 -4.65 0.05 6.36
CA SER A 137 -5.18 1.37 5.96
C SER A 137 -6.67 1.33 5.60
N PHE A 138 -7.14 0.25 4.95
CA PHE A 138 -8.56 0.04 4.71
C PHE A 138 -9.30 -0.21 6.02
N VAL A 139 -8.77 -1.09 6.88
CA VAL A 139 -9.37 -1.40 8.19
C VAL A 139 -9.52 -0.15 9.04
N PHE A 140 -8.50 0.71 9.08
CA PHE A 140 -8.57 2.01 9.75
C PHE A 140 -9.72 2.87 9.20
N GLY A 141 -9.80 3.02 7.88
CA GLY A 141 -10.90 3.76 7.24
C GLY A 141 -12.26 3.18 7.58
N GLY A 142 -12.40 1.85 7.58
CA GLY A 142 -13.62 1.13 7.93
C GLY A 142 -14.06 1.35 9.36
N ILE A 143 -13.14 1.36 10.32
CA ILE A 143 -13.47 1.64 11.73
C ILE A 143 -14.01 3.06 11.88
N VAL A 144 -13.43 4.05 11.16
CA VAL A 144 -13.88 5.44 11.24
C VAL A 144 -15.28 5.63 10.68
N VAL A 145 -15.63 4.92 9.59
CA VAL A 145 -16.94 5.02 8.94
C VAL A 145 -17.94 3.94 9.36
N ASP A 146 -17.59 3.10 10.33
CA ASP A 146 -18.38 1.97 10.84
C ASP A 146 -18.68 0.85 9.81
N GLU A 147 -17.79 0.69 8.81
CA GLU A 147 -17.85 -0.36 7.77
C GLU A 147 -16.75 -1.42 7.96
N ILE A 148 -16.71 -2.02 9.16
CA ILE A 148 -15.61 -2.93 9.56
C ILE A 148 -15.56 -4.16 8.64
N SER A 149 -16.69 -4.81 8.35
CA SER A 149 -16.71 -6.04 7.54
C SER A 149 -16.17 -5.80 6.13
N ALA A 150 -16.68 -4.78 5.44
CA ALA A 150 -16.22 -4.40 4.11
C ALA A 150 -14.71 -4.06 4.11
N SER A 151 -14.26 -3.30 5.11
CA SER A 151 -12.85 -2.91 5.22
C SER A 151 -11.88 -4.07 5.41
N ILE A 152 -12.28 -5.13 6.12
CA ILE A 152 -11.47 -6.34 6.29
C ILE A 152 -11.32 -7.06 4.95
N TYR A 153 -12.41 -7.22 4.19
CA TYR A 153 -12.32 -7.85 2.87
C TYR A 153 -11.41 -7.03 1.94
N LEU A 154 -11.62 -5.72 1.83
CA LEU A 154 -10.78 -4.84 1.02
C LEU A 154 -9.32 -4.85 1.48
N GLY A 155 -9.09 -4.88 2.80
CA GLY A 155 -7.77 -4.99 3.40
C GLY A 155 -7.07 -6.31 3.03
N ILE A 156 -7.79 -7.43 2.97
CA ILE A 156 -7.25 -8.72 2.51
C ILE A 156 -6.87 -8.64 1.02
N TYR A 157 -7.71 -8.06 0.15
CA TYR A 157 -7.34 -7.91 -1.27
C TYR A 157 -6.14 -6.98 -1.47
N ALA A 158 -6.08 -5.89 -0.71
CA ALA A 158 -4.93 -4.99 -0.70
C ALA A 158 -3.67 -5.70 -0.22
N PHE A 159 -3.77 -6.55 0.82
CA PHE A 159 -2.68 -7.39 1.29
C PHE A 159 -2.19 -8.34 0.19
N LEU A 160 -3.09 -9.11 -0.43
CA LEU A 160 -2.72 -10.11 -1.45
C LEU A 160 -2.01 -9.46 -2.66
N MET A 161 -2.54 -8.34 -3.15
CA MET A 161 -1.95 -7.64 -4.29
C MET A 161 -0.64 -6.93 -3.93
N THR A 162 -0.53 -6.38 -2.71
CA THR A 162 0.74 -5.80 -2.23
C THR A 162 1.79 -6.88 -2.03
N MET A 163 1.41 -8.06 -1.55
CA MET A 163 2.32 -9.21 -1.44
C MET A 163 2.89 -9.60 -2.78
N ALA A 164 2.04 -9.76 -3.80
CA ALA A 164 2.47 -10.05 -5.16
C ALA A 164 3.44 -8.98 -5.68
N ARG A 165 3.08 -7.69 -5.53
CA ARG A 165 3.88 -6.56 -5.99
C ARG A 165 5.26 -6.53 -5.34
N GLU A 166 5.33 -6.71 -4.02
CA GLU A 166 6.60 -6.62 -3.30
C GLU A 166 7.52 -7.80 -3.64
N ILE A 167 6.98 -9.01 -3.83
CA ILE A 167 7.79 -10.14 -4.32
C ILE A 167 8.36 -9.85 -5.72
N VAL A 168 7.53 -9.31 -6.64
CA VAL A 168 7.99 -8.92 -7.99
C VAL A 168 9.03 -7.80 -7.94
N LYS A 169 8.89 -6.87 -6.99
CA LYS A 169 9.85 -5.79 -6.78
C LYS A 169 11.19 -6.34 -6.27
N ASP A 170 11.19 -7.26 -5.32
CA ASP A 170 12.44 -7.91 -4.87
C ASP A 170 13.14 -8.64 -6.05
N MET A 171 12.37 -9.19 -7.00
CA MET A 171 12.94 -9.79 -8.22
C MET A 171 13.62 -8.76 -9.14
N GLU A 172 13.04 -7.57 -9.26
CA GLU A 172 13.65 -6.43 -9.96
C GLU A 172 14.95 -5.98 -9.26
N ASP A 173 14.92 -5.88 -7.93
CA ASP A 173 15.95 -5.27 -7.10
C ASP A 173 17.07 -6.25 -6.63
N VAL A 174 17.06 -7.51 -7.09
CA VAL A 174 17.91 -8.60 -6.54
C VAL A 174 19.42 -8.30 -6.37
N GLU A 175 20.08 -7.67 -7.35
CA GLU A 175 21.49 -7.27 -7.24
C GLU A 175 21.73 -6.18 -6.20
N GLY A 176 20.81 -5.21 -6.07
CA GLY A 176 20.89 -4.17 -5.06
C GLY A 176 20.71 -4.77 -3.66
N ASP A 177 19.70 -5.63 -3.52
CA ASP A 177 19.42 -6.36 -2.29
C ASP A 177 20.60 -7.24 -1.84
N LEU A 178 21.30 -7.89 -2.78
CA LEU A 178 22.50 -8.68 -2.50
C LEU A 178 23.64 -7.83 -1.93
N VAL A 179 23.90 -6.66 -2.51
CA VAL A 179 24.92 -5.71 -2.01
C VAL A 179 24.59 -5.23 -0.60
N GLU A 180 23.30 -5.12 -0.27
CA GLU A 180 22.80 -4.70 1.04
C GLU A 180 22.73 -5.80 2.10
N GLY A 181 23.13 -7.04 1.75
CA GLY A 181 23.05 -8.20 2.62
C GLY A 181 21.62 -8.63 2.94
N ALA A 182 20.65 -8.31 2.06
CA ALA A 182 19.28 -8.75 2.23
C ALA A 182 19.13 -10.24 1.90
N THR A 183 18.09 -10.85 2.47
CA THR A 183 17.76 -12.28 2.31
C THR A 183 16.39 -12.42 1.64
N THR A 184 16.09 -11.60 0.64
CA THR A 184 14.76 -11.60 -0.02
C THR A 184 14.47 -12.96 -0.69
N LEU A 185 13.21 -13.20 -1.03
CA LEU A 185 12.78 -14.46 -1.64
C LEU A 185 13.56 -14.82 -2.92
N PRO A 186 13.80 -13.90 -3.88
CA PRO A 186 14.58 -14.23 -5.08
C PRO A 186 16.05 -14.57 -4.77
N ILE A 187 16.62 -14.00 -3.71
CA ILE A 187 17.99 -14.32 -3.27
C ILE A 187 18.06 -15.72 -2.67
N THR A 188 17.11 -16.05 -1.79
CA THR A 188 17.16 -17.28 -0.98
C THR A 188 16.58 -18.50 -1.69
N HIS A 189 15.55 -18.32 -2.52
CA HIS A 189 14.79 -19.40 -3.16
C HIS A 189 14.76 -19.27 -4.70
N GLY A 190 15.39 -18.23 -5.26
CA GLY A 190 15.51 -18.02 -6.69
C GLY A 190 14.32 -17.32 -7.34
N MET A 191 14.57 -16.82 -8.56
CA MET A 191 13.61 -16.04 -9.35
C MET A 191 12.35 -16.84 -9.71
N ARG A 192 12.49 -18.15 -9.97
CA ARG A 192 11.37 -19.00 -10.38
C ARG A 192 10.33 -19.18 -9.26
N VAL A 193 10.78 -19.49 -8.04
CA VAL A 193 9.88 -19.64 -6.88
C VAL A 193 9.19 -18.33 -6.56
N SER A 194 9.94 -17.22 -6.64
CA SER A 194 9.42 -15.87 -6.44
C SER A 194 8.32 -15.52 -7.44
N GLY A 195 8.56 -15.78 -8.73
CA GLY A 195 7.56 -15.54 -9.78
C GLY A 195 6.30 -16.40 -9.62
N ILE A 196 6.45 -17.67 -9.24
CA ILE A 196 5.30 -18.55 -8.96
C ILE A 196 4.49 -18.03 -7.77
N LEU A 197 5.14 -17.68 -6.66
CA LEU A 197 4.44 -17.21 -5.48
C LEU A 197 3.73 -15.87 -5.72
N ALA A 198 4.37 -14.94 -6.43
CA ALA A 198 3.73 -13.70 -6.86
C ALA A 198 2.50 -13.95 -7.73
N ALA A 199 2.60 -14.89 -8.69
CA ALA A 199 1.48 -15.28 -9.54
C ALA A 199 0.34 -15.91 -8.73
N VAL A 200 0.63 -16.75 -7.74
CA VAL A 200 -0.39 -17.31 -6.84
C VAL A 200 -1.15 -16.19 -6.13
N PHE A 201 -0.47 -15.21 -5.54
CA PHE A 201 -1.13 -14.07 -4.91
C PHE A 201 -1.99 -13.26 -5.89
N MET A 202 -1.48 -12.97 -7.10
CA MET A 202 -2.25 -12.27 -8.13
C MET A 202 -3.51 -13.03 -8.56
N LEU A 203 -3.38 -14.34 -8.80
CA LEU A 203 -4.49 -15.18 -9.23
C LEU A 203 -5.50 -15.37 -8.11
N SER A 204 -5.06 -15.60 -6.87
CA SER A 204 -5.94 -15.73 -5.71
C SER A 204 -6.79 -14.49 -5.52
N ALA A 205 -6.19 -13.29 -5.51
CA ALA A 205 -6.98 -12.07 -5.36
C ALA A 205 -7.89 -11.80 -6.58
N SER A 206 -7.43 -12.09 -7.81
CA SER A 206 -8.26 -11.90 -9.01
C SER A 206 -9.45 -12.84 -9.10
N LEU A 207 -9.28 -14.12 -8.75
CA LEU A 207 -10.33 -15.13 -8.79
C LEU A 207 -11.37 -14.94 -7.68
N THR A 208 -10.93 -14.44 -6.53
CA THR A 208 -11.83 -14.24 -5.39
C THR A 208 -12.48 -12.86 -5.38
N SER A 209 -11.90 -11.83 -6.02
CA SER A 209 -12.44 -10.45 -6.00
C SER A 209 -13.89 -10.26 -6.49
N PRO A 210 -14.47 -11.10 -7.39
CA PRO A 210 -15.90 -11.03 -7.69
C PRO A 210 -16.81 -11.34 -6.49
N SER A 211 -16.30 -12.01 -5.45
CA SER A 211 -17.06 -12.28 -4.23
C SER A 211 -17.52 -11.00 -3.52
N LEU A 212 -16.83 -9.87 -3.70
CA LEU A 212 -17.21 -8.57 -3.14
C LEU A 212 -18.56 -8.06 -3.69
N TYR A 213 -18.94 -8.47 -4.91
CA TYR A 213 -20.28 -8.24 -5.44
C TYR A 213 -21.30 -9.22 -4.83
N ILE A 214 -20.92 -10.50 -4.73
CA ILE A 214 -21.80 -11.56 -4.21
C ILE A 214 -22.17 -11.31 -2.75
N THR A 215 -21.25 -10.76 -1.95
CA THR A 215 -21.49 -10.38 -0.55
C THR A 215 -22.26 -9.07 -0.40
N GLY A 216 -22.60 -8.39 -1.49
CA GLY A 216 -23.39 -7.15 -1.49
C GLY A 216 -22.61 -5.89 -1.10
N ILE A 217 -21.26 -5.95 -0.99
CA ILE A 217 -20.43 -4.78 -0.68
C ILE A 217 -20.45 -3.79 -1.85
N PHE A 218 -20.44 -4.32 -3.08
CA PHE A 218 -20.49 -3.51 -4.30
C PHE A 218 -21.68 -3.88 -5.20
N SER A 219 -22.15 -2.89 -5.95
CA SER A 219 -23.18 -3.06 -6.99
C SER A 219 -22.63 -3.74 -8.26
N ILE A 220 -23.52 -3.99 -9.22
CA ILE A 220 -23.15 -4.54 -10.53
C ILE A 220 -22.15 -3.67 -11.31
N LEU A 221 -22.09 -2.36 -11.08
CA LEU A 221 -21.16 -1.44 -11.77
C LEU A 221 -19.68 -1.74 -11.44
N TYR A 222 -19.42 -2.43 -10.34
CA TYR A 222 -18.08 -2.91 -9.96
C TYR A 222 -17.52 -3.93 -10.96
N ILE A 223 -18.35 -4.87 -11.43
CA ILE A 223 -17.91 -6.03 -12.23
C ILE A 223 -17.20 -5.64 -13.55
N PRO A 224 -17.75 -4.77 -14.42
CA PRO A 224 -17.08 -4.45 -15.68
C PRO A 224 -15.74 -3.71 -15.47
N VAL A 225 -15.64 -2.83 -14.46
CA VAL A 225 -14.38 -2.13 -14.15
C VAL A 225 -13.37 -3.08 -13.52
N LEU A 226 -13.81 -3.96 -12.63
CA LEU A 226 -12.98 -5.01 -12.04
C LEU A 226 -12.41 -5.94 -13.12
N ALA A 227 -13.20 -6.31 -14.13
CA ALA A 227 -12.75 -7.17 -15.22
C ALA A 227 -11.52 -6.58 -15.93
N ILE A 228 -11.45 -5.26 -16.10
CA ILE A 228 -10.27 -4.57 -16.67
C ILE A 228 -9.05 -4.76 -15.75
N ALA A 229 -9.20 -4.56 -14.44
CA ALA A 229 -8.11 -4.78 -13.48
C ALA A 229 -7.62 -6.24 -13.50
N VAL A 230 -8.56 -7.20 -13.52
CA VAL A 230 -8.25 -8.64 -13.60
C VAL A 230 -7.47 -8.96 -14.87
N LEU A 231 -7.79 -8.36 -16.02
CA LEU A 231 -7.00 -8.57 -17.24
C LEU A 231 -5.54 -8.11 -17.08
N PHE A 232 -5.29 -7.00 -16.39
CA PHE A 232 -3.91 -6.57 -16.07
C PHE A 232 -3.21 -7.59 -15.16
N PHE A 233 -3.88 -8.07 -14.11
CA PHE A 233 -3.30 -9.06 -13.18
C PHE A 233 -3.06 -10.43 -13.84
N LEU A 234 -3.98 -10.90 -14.68
CA LEU A 234 -3.80 -12.16 -15.42
C LEU A 234 -2.65 -12.04 -16.43
N ARG A 235 -2.53 -10.90 -17.13
CA ARG A 235 -1.40 -10.64 -18.01
C ARG A 235 -0.08 -10.61 -17.23
N ALA A 236 -0.05 -9.93 -16.08
CA ALA A 236 1.10 -9.85 -15.21
C ALA A 236 1.52 -11.25 -14.70
N ALA A 237 0.56 -12.06 -14.23
CA ALA A 237 0.77 -13.44 -13.80
C ALA A 237 1.29 -14.33 -14.94
N PHE A 238 0.71 -14.24 -16.13
CA PHE A 238 1.19 -14.99 -17.29
C PHE A 238 2.62 -14.61 -17.68
N MET A 239 2.94 -13.31 -17.71
CA MET A 239 4.28 -12.82 -18.02
C MET A 239 5.31 -13.33 -17.02
N ILE A 240 5.06 -13.19 -15.72
CA ILE A 240 6.01 -13.59 -14.68
C ILE A 240 6.16 -15.12 -14.58
N LEU A 241 5.15 -15.90 -14.97
CA LEU A 241 5.26 -17.36 -15.05
C LEU A 241 6.05 -17.84 -16.27
N ARG A 242 6.05 -17.05 -17.35
CA ARG A 242 6.77 -17.37 -18.59
C ARG A 242 8.24 -17.00 -18.54
N ALA A 243 8.56 -15.83 -18.00
CA ALA A 243 9.93 -15.33 -17.91
C ALA A 243 10.14 -14.63 -16.55
N GLN A 244 11.26 -14.94 -15.89
CA GLN A 244 11.61 -14.42 -14.57
C GLN A 244 12.90 -13.59 -14.59
N ASP A 245 13.17 -12.93 -15.72
CA ASP A 245 14.24 -11.94 -15.80
C ASP A 245 13.78 -10.58 -15.22
N ARG A 246 14.75 -9.70 -14.97
CA ARG A 246 14.52 -8.39 -14.34
C ARG A 246 13.68 -7.44 -15.19
N GLU A 247 13.84 -7.47 -16.51
CA GLU A 247 13.06 -6.63 -17.42
C GLU A 247 11.59 -7.04 -17.38
N THR A 248 11.32 -8.34 -17.37
CA THR A 248 9.98 -8.88 -17.17
C THR A 248 9.42 -8.50 -15.80
N ALA A 249 10.20 -8.64 -14.71
CA ALA A 249 9.77 -8.25 -13.37
C ALA A 249 9.39 -6.76 -13.29
N SER A 250 10.20 -5.85 -13.86
CA SER A 250 9.90 -4.41 -13.90
C SER A 250 8.61 -4.11 -14.69
N ARG A 251 8.41 -4.76 -15.83
CA ARG A 251 7.14 -4.65 -16.61
C ARG A 251 5.94 -5.16 -15.82
N VAL A 252 6.06 -6.30 -15.16
CA VAL A 252 5.02 -6.90 -14.32
C VAL A 252 4.70 -5.99 -13.13
N SER A 253 5.69 -5.41 -12.47
CA SER A 253 5.54 -4.39 -11.41
C SER A 253 4.73 -3.18 -11.91
N GLY A 254 4.98 -2.71 -13.13
CA GLY A 254 4.18 -1.67 -13.79
C GLY A 254 2.73 -2.08 -14.01
N LEU A 255 2.48 -3.27 -14.56
CA LEU A 255 1.13 -3.80 -14.81
C LEU A 255 0.33 -3.97 -13.51
N ILE A 256 0.96 -4.45 -12.43
CA ILE A 256 0.29 -4.58 -11.13
C ILE A 256 -0.15 -3.21 -10.60
N LYS A 257 0.70 -2.18 -10.69
CA LYS A 257 0.34 -0.81 -10.24
C LYS A 257 -0.87 -0.25 -11.01
N VAL A 258 -0.88 -0.46 -12.34
CA VAL A 258 -2.03 -0.05 -13.17
C VAL A 258 -3.28 -0.83 -12.79
N GLY A 259 -3.17 -2.15 -12.64
CA GLY A 259 -4.28 -3.00 -12.19
C GLY A 259 -4.86 -2.54 -10.85
N MET A 260 -4.00 -2.26 -9.85
CA MET A 260 -4.43 -1.74 -8.54
C MET A 260 -5.15 -0.39 -8.65
N ALA A 261 -4.66 0.52 -9.49
CA ALA A 261 -5.33 1.81 -9.73
C ALA A 261 -6.72 1.61 -10.36
N VAL A 262 -6.85 0.70 -11.34
CA VAL A 262 -8.15 0.33 -11.91
C VAL A 262 -9.06 -0.33 -10.87
N THR A 263 -8.52 -1.14 -9.95
CA THR A 263 -9.28 -1.72 -8.84
C THR A 263 -9.86 -0.64 -7.92
N PHE A 264 -9.13 0.44 -7.62
CA PHE A 264 -9.68 1.57 -6.87
C PHE A 264 -10.84 2.25 -7.60
N LEU A 265 -10.75 2.40 -8.93
CA LEU A 265 -11.86 2.88 -9.74
C LEU A 265 -13.06 1.93 -9.71
N ALA A 266 -12.81 0.61 -9.70
CA ALA A 266 -13.87 -0.38 -9.58
C ALA A 266 -14.59 -0.27 -8.22
N PHE A 267 -13.84 -0.14 -7.12
CA PHE A 267 -14.42 0.07 -5.78
C PHE A 267 -15.25 1.35 -5.71
N ALA A 268 -14.76 2.45 -6.29
CA ALA A 268 -15.51 3.70 -6.36
C ALA A 268 -16.80 3.55 -7.18
N ALA A 269 -16.73 3.00 -8.39
CA ALA A 269 -17.89 2.80 -9.28
C ALA A 269 -18.93 1.85 -8.69
N GLY A 270 -18.47 0.83 -7.96
CA GLY A 270 -19.30 -0.16 -7.28
C GLY A 270 -20.01 0.34 -6.02
N SER A 271 -19.51 1.42 -5.41
CA SER A 271 -19.96 1.91 -4.11
C SER A 271 -21.44 2.34 -4.11
N GLY A 272 -22.12 2.16 -2.97
CA GLY A 272 -23.52 2.54 -2.78
C GLY A 272 -23.80 4.02 -3.06
N THR A 273 -22.83 4.90 -2.75
CA THR A 273 -22.96 6.34 -3.01
C THR A 273 -23.06 6.66 -4.50
N VAL A 274 -22.14 6.12 -5.31
CA VAL A 274 -22.08 6.42 -6.74
C VAL A 274 -23.28 5.80 -7.46
N THR A 275 -23.69 4.61 -7.06
CA THR A 275 -24.82 3.92 -7.68
C THR A 275 -26.16 4.56 -7.30
N GLY A 276 -26.30 5.05 -6.07
CA GLY A 276 -27.45 5.85 -5.65
C GLY A 276 -27.59 7.13 -6.48
N MET A 277 -26.50 7.85 -6.73
CA MET A 277 -26.52 9.03 -7.60
C MET A 277 -26.89 8.71 -9.05
N ALA A 278 -26.36 7.61 -9.60
CA ALA A 278 -26.67 7.17 -10.97
C ALA A 278 -28.14 6.75 -11.13
N GLY A 279 -28.72 6.11 -10.10
CA GLY A 279 -30.13 5.74 -10.08
C GLY A 279 -31.10 6.91 -9.96
N MET A 280 -30.67 8.07 -9.43
CA MET A 280 -31.47 9.30 -9.39
C MET A 280 -31.48 10.09 -10.72
N LEU A 281 -30.58 9.75 -11.65
CA LEU A 281 -30.44 10.41 -12.96
C LEU A 281 -31.18 9.68 -14.10
N LEU A 282 -31.75 8.51 -13.82
CA LEU A 282 -32.57 7.69 -14.72
C LEU A 282 -34.03 7.74 -14.31
#